data_AF-A0A150PN01-F1
#
_entry.id   AF-A0A150PN01-F1
#
_cell.length_a   1.000
_cell.length_b   1.000
_cell.length_c   1.000
_cell.angle_alpha   90.00
_cell.angle_beta   90.00
_cell.angle_gamma   90.00
#
_symmetry.space_group_name_H-M   'P 1'
#
loop_
_entity.id
_entity.type
_entity.pdbx_description
1 polymer ?
#
loop_
_entity_poly.entity_id
_entity_poly.type
_entity_poly.pdbx_seq_one_letter_code
_entity_poly.pdbx_strand_id
1 'polypeptide(L)'
;MLVRDSDGREAERRQGLEQARQDADWPFEVILGVAHPMRECWALAGFVPGTRQETASLADLRKELGFDPTARSHELDASSKTAKKSPKRVLAHLTGDENEREARCWTEPPLDRLRERGRDNGLAAFLSGVEDGLVPVFANAALGEKASAEHDPAQPPAQAGDDASARLPDRS
;
A
#
# COMPACT_ATOMS: atom_id res chain seq x y z
N MET A 1 -5.18 2.50 -7.27
CA MET A 1 -5.59 1.88 -5.99
C MET A 1 -6.81 2.61 -5.44
N LEU A 2 -7.85 1.89 -5.03
CA LEU A 2 -9.07 2.45 -4.45
C LEU A 2 -9.33 1.80 -3.10
N VAL A 3 -9.60 2.61 -2.07
CA VAL A 3 -10.00 2.13 -0.74
C VAL A 3 -11.37 2.70 -0.41
N ARG A 4 -12.29 1.85 0.04
CA ARG A 4 -13.64 2.24 0.41
C ARG A 4 -14.03 1.63 1.76
N ASP A 5 -14.57 2.45 2.65
CA ASP A 5 -15.22 1.99 3.88
C ASP A 5 -16.41 1.08 3.53
N SER A 6 -16.50 -0.04 4.25
CA SER A 6 -17.60 -0.98 4.12
C SER A 6 -18.90 -0.46 4.75
N ASP A 7 -18.79 0.47 5.71
CA ASP A 7 -19.90 0.97 6.53
C ASP A 7 -20.67 -0.18 7.20
N GLY A 8 -19.97 -1.24 7.61
CA GLY A 8 -20.57 -2.45 8.19
C GLY A 8 -21.13 -3.46 7.17
N ARG A 9 -21.01 -3.18 5.86
CA ARG A 9 -21.54 -4.02 4.78
C ARG A 9 -20.42 -4.58 3.90
N GLU A 10 -19.49 -5.30 4.50
CA GLU A 10 -18.26 -5.74 3.83
C GLU A 10 -18.54 -6.56 2.56
N ALA A 11 -19.35 -7.62 2.66
CA ALA A 11 -19.62 -8.51 1.53
C ALA A 11 -20.27 -7.79 0.34
N GLU A 12 -21.31 -6.99 0.60
CA GLU A 12 -22.02 -6.21 -0.42
C GLU A 12 -21.06 -5.21 -1.11
N ARG A 13 -20.26 -4.49 -0.33
CA ARG A 13 -19.31 -3.50 -0.85
C ARG A 13 -18.18 -4.14 -1.65
N ARG A 14 -17.63 -5.25 -1.16
CA ARG A 14 -16.60 -6.03 -1.87
C ARG A 14 -17.13 -6.54 -3.20
N GLN A 15 -18.31 -7.17 -3.20
CA GLN A 15 -18.91 -7.73 -4.41
C GLN A 15 -19.14 -6.67 -5.49
N GLY A 16 -19.71 -5.52 -5.12
CA GLY A 16 -19.97 -4.45 -6.10
C GLY A 16 -18.68 -3.86 -6.70
N LEU A 17 -17.62 -3.70 -5.90
CA LEU A 17 -16.33 -3.23 -6.41
C LEU A 17 -15.64 -4.27 -7.30
N GLU A 18 -15.74 -5.54 -6.92
CA GLU A 18 -15.18 -6.65 -7.70
C GLU A 18 -15.88 -6.79 -9.05
N GLN A 19 -17.21 -6.64 -9.09
CA GLN A 19 -17.97 -6.58 -10.33
C GLN A 19 -17.53 -5.40 -11.20
N ALA A 20 -17.43 -4.18 -10.65
CA ALA A 20 -16.97 -3.01 -11.41
C ALA A 20 -15.52 -3.15 -11.93
N ARG A 21 -14.66 -3.90 -11.21
CA ARG A 21 -13.31 -4.21 -11.66
C ARG A 21 -13.31 -5.16 -12.86
N GLN A 22 -14.23 -6.13 -12.89
CA GLN A 22 -14.34 -7.14 -13.95
C GLN A 22 -15.10 -6.64 -15.19
N ASP A 23 -16.05 -5.72 -15.01
CA ASP A 23 -16.91 -5.21 -16.09
C ASP A 23 -16.22 -4.18 -17.02
N ALA A 24 -14.97 -3.80 -16.74
CA ALA A 24 -14.24 -2.79 -17.52
C ALA A 24 -12.82 -3.26 -17.88
N ASP A 25 -12.40 -2.93 -19.11
CA ASP A 25 -11.04 -3.13 -19.60
C ASP A 25 -10.13 -2.01 -19.10
N TRP A 26 -9.72 -2.09 -17.83
CA TRP A 26 -8.83 -1.10 -17.23
C TRP A 26 -7.43 -1.17 -17.87
N PRO A 27 -6.84 -0.03 -18.30
CA PRO A 27 -5.49 -0.01 -18.86
C PRO A 27 -4.39 -0.16 -17.79
N PHE A 28 -4.76 -0.51 -16.55
CA PHE A 28 -3.88 -0.63 -15.40
C PHE A 28 -4.46 -1.60 -14.37
N GLU A 29 -3.60 -2.11 -13.48
CA GLU A 29 -4.01 -3.01 -12.39
C GLU A 29 -4.86 -2.27 -11.35
N VAL A 30 -5.98 -2.88 -10.94
CA VAL A 30 -6.94 -2.31 -9.99
C VAL A 30 -6.96 -3.12 -8.70
N ILE A 31 -6.25 -2.64 -7.70
CA ILE A 31 -6.28 -3.21 -6.35
C ILE A 31 -7.39 -2.56 -5.52
N LEU A 32 -8.26 -3.41 -4.97
CA LEU A 32 -9.42 -3.03 -4.17
C LEU A 32 -9.15 -3.17 -2.66
N GLY A 33 -9.22 -2.05 -1.94
CA GLY A 33 -9.29 -2.01 -0.49
C GLY A 33 -10.72 -1.81 0.00
N VAL A 34 -11.19 -2.70 0.88
CA VAL A 34 -12.49 -2.54 1.57
C VAL A 34 -12.22 -2.53 3.06
N ALA A 35 -12.30 -1.35 3.68
CA ALA A 35 -12.01 -1.20 5.10
C ALA A 35 -13.24 -1.49 5.95
N HIS A 36 -13.14 -2.38 6.92
CA HIS A 36 -14.28 -2.80 7.73
C HIS A 36 -14.13 -2.49 9.23
N PRO A 37 -15.15 -1.86 9.86
CA PRO A 37 -16.24 -1.10 9.23
C PRO A 37 -15.75 0.12 8.43
N MET A 38 -14.62 0.72 8.84
CA MET A 38 -14.10 1.99 8.32
C MET A 38 -12.57 1.96 8.26
N ARG A 39 -11.97 2.88 7.48
CA ARG A 39 -10.53 3.13 7.39
C ARG A 39 -9.84 3.22 8.75
N GLU A 40 -10.45 3.84 9.75
CA GLU A 40 -9.83 4.02 11.05
C GLU A 40 -9.50 2.65 11.70
N CYS A 41 -10.23 1.60 11.36
CA CYS A 41 -9.94 0.24 11.82
C CYS A 41 -8.62 -0.32 11.28
N TRP A 42 -8.16 0.14 10.11
CA TRP A 42 -6.84 -0.20 9.58
C TRP A 42 -5.73 0.53 10.34
N ALA A 43 -5.93 1.82 10.64
CA ALA A 43 -4.99 2.58 11.47
C ALA A 43 -4.90 1.96 12.88
N LEU A 44 -6.03 1.60 13.49
CA LEU A 44 -6.07 0.93 14.79
C LEU A 44 -5.32 -0.41 14.78
N ALA A 45 -5.40 -1.19 13.70
CA ALA A 45 -4.64 -2.45 13.58
C ALA A 45 -3.13 -2.22 13.71
N GLY A 46 -2.63 -1.12 13.18
CA GLY A 46 -1.23 -0.75 13.29
C GLY A 46 -0.86 0.09 14.51
N PHE A 47 -1.82 0.44 15.38
CA PHE A 47 -1.47 1.18 16.59
C PHE A 47 -0.61 0.32 17.54
N VAL A 48 0.57 0.84 17.85
CA VAL A 48 1.49 0.32 18.87
C VAL A 48 1.83 1.49 19.80
N PRO A 49 1.55 1.39 21.12
CA PRO A 49 1.84 2.49 22.04
C PRO A 49 3.35 2.72 22.15
N GLY A 50 3.79 3.96 21.91
CA GLY A 50 5.17 4.40 22.04
C GLY A 50 5.47 5.14 23.35
N THR A 51 4.42 5.55 24.08
CA THR A 51 4.55 6.27 25.36
C THR A 51 3.79 5.57 26.49
N ARG A 52 4.13 5.91 27.74
CA ARG A 52 3.36 5.46 28.91
C ARG A 52 1.91 5.94 28.87
N GLN A 53 1.68 7.14 28.36
CA GLN A 53 0.34 7.70 28.22
C GLN A 53 -0.49 6.89 27.21
N GLU A 54 0.05 6.60 26.03
CA GLU A 54 -0.62 5.77 25.02
C GLU A 54 -0.90 4.35 25.53
N THR A 55 0.03 3.80 26.32
CA THR A 55 -0.16 2.48 26.95
C THR A 55 -1.34 2.50 27.93
N ALA A 56 -1.45 3.56 28.74
CA ALA A 56 -2.57 3.74 29.66
C ALA A 56 -3.89 3.96 28.91
N SER A 57 -3.92 4.83 27.90
CA SER A 57 -5.10 5.07 27.06
C SER A 57 -5.61 3.79 26.40
N LEU A 58 -4.71 2.95 25.87
CA LEU A 58 -5.09 1.67 25.29
C LEU A 58 -5.63 0.68 26.34
N ALA A 59 -5.04 0.65 27.54
CA ALA A 59 -5.52 -0.17 28.63
C ALA A 59 -6.93 0.26 29.09
N ASP A 60 -7.19 1.56 29.14
CA ASP A 60 -8.50 2.08 29.53
C ASP A 60 -9.56 1.82 28.46
N LEU A 61 -9.23 2.00 27.18
CA LEU A 61 -10.13 1.59 26.08
C LEU A 61 -10.42 0.09 26.10
N ARG A 62 -9.44 -0.76 26.43
CA ARG A 62 -9.66 -2.20 26.57
C ARG A 62 -10.68 -2.53 27.66
N LYS A 63 -10.57 -1.88 28.81
CA LYS A 63 -11.56 -2.02 29.91
C LYS A 63 -12.92 -1.48 29.48
N GLU A 64 -12.94 -0.33 28.81
CA GLU A 64 -14.16 0.33 28.37
C GLU A 64 -14.91 -0.56 27.37
N LEU A 65 -14.23 -1.01 26.32
CA LEU A 65 -14.82 -1.76 25.21
C LEU A 65 -15.05 -3.24 25.53
N GLY A 66 -14.32 -3.81 26.51
CA GLY A 66 -14.30 -5.24 26.78
C GLY A 66 -13.46 -6.06 25.80
N PHE A 67 -12.72 -5.39 24.91
CA PHE A 67 -11.84 -6.02 23.93
C PHE A 67 -10.65 -5.12 23.56
N ASP A 68 -9.64 -5.69 22.90
CA ASP A 68 -8.53 -4.93 22.34
C ASP A 68 -8.89 -4.36 20.97
N PRO A 69 -9.13 -3.04 20.85
CA PRO A 69 -9.51 -2.44 19.58
C PRO A 69 -8.40 -2.47 18.54
N THR A 70 -7.14 -2.73 18.91
CA THR A 70 -6.03 -2.86 17.96
C THR A 70 -5.96 -4.25 17.33
N ALA A 71 -6.50 -5.27 18.01
CA ALA A 71 -6.54 -6.64 17.51
C ALA A 71 -7.90 -6.99 16.88
N ARG A 72 -8.98 -6.37 17.37
CA ARG A 72 -10.37 -6.67 16.98
C ARG A 72 -11.09 -5.42 16.52
N SER A 73 -10.45 -4.61 15.66
CA SER A 73 -11.02 -3.34 15.18
C SER A 73 -12.28 -3.51 14.32
N HIS A 74 -12.53 -4.71 13.78
CA HIS A 74 -13.76 -5.08 13.09
C HIS A 74 -14.99 -5.14 14.02
N GLU A 75 -14.81 -5.33 15.34
CA GLU A 75 -15.90 -5.35 16.33
C GLU A 75 -16.40 -3.95 16.73
N LEU A 76 -15.73 -2.90 16.23
CA LEU A 76 -16.23 -1.55 16.30
C LEU A 76 -17.39 -1.43 15.32
N ASP A 77 -18.54 -0.93 15.77
CA ASP A 77 -19.81 -1.12 15.06
C ASP A 77 -20.66 0.16 14.99
N ALA A 78 -20.12 1.29 15.44
CA ALA A 78 -20.94 2.47 15.61
C ALA A 78 -20.87 3.44 14.42
N SER A 79 -22.02 3.70 13.81
CA SER A 79 -22.22 4.71 12.77
C SER A 79 -22.15 6.16 13.29
N SER A 80 -22.29 6.36 14.61
CA SER A 80 -22.13 7.67 15.25
C SER A 80 -20.70 7.90 15.71
N LYS A 81 -20.12 9.05 15.36
CA LYS A 81 -18.75 9.44 15.75
C LYS A 81 -18.55 9.50 17.27
N THR A 82 -19.59 9.78 18.05
CA THR A 82 -19.51 9.94 19.52
C THR A 82 -19.83 8.66 20.29
N ALA A 83 -20.29 7.62 19.59
CA ALA A 83 -20.62 6.36 20.25
C ALA A 83 -19.36 5.69 20.79
N LYS A 84 -19.56 4.95 21.88
CA LYS A 84 -18.51 4.17 22.55
C LYS A 84 -17.67 3.34 21.58
N LYS A 85 -18.30 2.60 20.68
CA LYS A 85 -17.62 1.74 19.69
C LYS A 85 -17.32 2.44 18.35
N SER A 86 -17.27 3.78 18.32
CA SER A 86 -16.90 4.54 17.12
C SER A 86 -15.42 4.36 16.77
N PRO A 87 -15.07 3.88 15.56
CA PRO A 87 -13.68 3.80 15.12
C PRO A 87 -12.95 5.14 15.21
N LYS A 88 -13.62 6.23 14.81
CA LYS A 88 -13.08 7.60 14.86
C LYS A 88 -12.78 8.05 16.28
N ARG A 89 -13.68 7.79 17.23
CA ARG A 89 -13.47 8.14 18.65
C ARG A 89 -12.28 7.38 19.21
N VAL A 90 -12.23 6.08 18.96
CA VAL A 90 -11.18 5.19 19.48
C VAL A 90 -9.82 5.59 18.91
N LEU A 91 -9.73 5.85 17.60
CA LEU A 91 -8.50 6.30 16.97
C LEU A 91 -8.05 7.65 17.52
N ALA A 92 -8.92 8.66 17.53
CA ALA A 92 -8.59 9.99 18.06
C ALA A 92 -8.16 9.94 19.53
N HIS A 93 -8.76 9.08 20.35
CA HIS A 93 -8.35 8.90 21.74
C HIS A 93 -6.93 8.31 21.88
N LEU A 94 -6.54 7.42 20.97
CA LEU A 94 -5.22 6.78 20.98
C LEU A 94 -4.13 7.64 20.36
N THR A 95 -4.46 8.43 19.33
CA THR A 95 -3.50 9.25 18.59
C THR A 95 -3.48 10.70 19.06
N GLY A 96 -4.38 11.11 19.95
CA GLY A 96 -4.55 12.51 20.32
C GLY A 96 -5.12 13.38 19.19
N ASP A 97 -5.73 12.75 18.18
CA ASP A 97 -6.15 13.41 16.93
C ASP A 97 -4.96 14.02 16.14
N GLU A 98 -3.74 13.55 16.40
CA GLU A 98 -2.52 14.00 15.73
C GLU A 98 -2.30 13.22 14.43
N ASN A 99 -2.33 13.92 13.30
CA ASN A 99 -2.16 13.31 11.96
C ASN A 99 -0.84 12.54 11.82
N GLU A 100 0.26 13.07 12.36
CA GLU A 100 1.56 12.38 12.33
C GLU A 100 1.51 11.07 13.13
N ARG A 101 0.81 11.07 14.27
CA ARG A 101 0.69 9.88 15.10
C ARG A 101 -0.20 8.82 14.47
N GLU A 102 -1.26 9.23 13.80
CA GLU A 102 -2.08 8.35 12.96
C GLU A 102 -1.25 7.77 11.82
N ALA A 103 -0.46 8.59 11.11
CA ALA A 103 0.39 8.13 10.02
C ALA A 103 1.39 7.05 10.44
N ARG A 104 1.98 7.20 11.62
CA ARG A 104 2.85 6.20 12.22
C ARG A 104 2.19 4.84 12.40
N CYS A 105 0.86 4.77 12.47
CA CYS A 105 0.14 3.50 12.58
C CYS A 105 0.20 2.66 11.29
N TRP A 106 0.54 3.21 10.12
CA TRP A 106 0.73 2.41 8.90
C TRP A 106 2.15 2.45 8.35
N THR A 107 3.02 3.35 8.83
CA THR A 107 4.42 3.43 8.38
C THR A 107 5.41 2.69 9.27
N GLU A 108 5.15 2.55 10.57
CA GLU A 108 6.11 1.95 11.52
C GLU A 108 5.89 0.45 11.83
N PRO A 109 4.64 -0.05 11.95
CA PRO A 109 4.43 -1.45 12.30
C PRO A 109 4.95 -2.39 11.22
N PRO A 110 5.53 -3.54 11.60
CA PRO A 110 5.87 -4.58 10.64
C PRO A 110 4.64 -5.03 9.86
N LEU A 111 4.79 -5.26 8.55
CA LEU A 111 3.69 -5.70 7.68
C LEU A 111 2.99 -6.95 8.20
N ASP A 112 3.72 -7.90 8.79
CA ASP A 112 3.12 -9.12 9.35
C ASP A 112 2.15 -8.85 10.50
N ARG A 113 2.40 -7.80 11.30
CA ARG A 113 1.48 -7.36 12.33
C ARG A 113 0.21 -6.76 11.73
N LEU A 114 0.36 -5.96 10.67
CA LEU A 114 -0.78 -5.40 9.95
C LEU A 114 -1.61 -6.50 9.28
N ARG A 115 -0.97 -7.53 8.72
CA ARG A 115 -1.65 -8.72 8.19
C ARG A 115 -2.39 -9.48 9.28
N GLU A 116 -1.73 -9.73 10.42
CA GLU A 116 -2.34 -10.46 11.54
C GLU A 116 -3.57 -9.75 12.10
N ARG A 117 -3.45 -8.47 12.42
CA ARG A 117 -4.54 -7.68 13.01
C ARG A 117 -5.57 -7.22 11.98
N GLY A 118 -5.21 -7.29 10.70
CA GLY A 118 -6.02 -6.89 9.57
C GLY A 118 -6.89 -7.98 8.97
N ARG A 119 -6.85 -9.21 9.52
CA ARG A 119 -7.55 -10.38 8.95
C ARG A 119 -9.04 -10.14 8.75
N ASP A 120 -9.68 -9.58 9.76
CA ASP A 120 -11.15 -9.47 9.83
C ASP A 120 -11.66 -8.06 9.47
N ASN A 121 -10.77 -7.12 9.16
CA ASN A 121 -11.13 -5.73 8.81
C ASN A 121 -10.82 -5.37 7.35
N GLY A 122 -10.42 -6.36 6.54
CA GLY A 122 -10.08 -6.20 5.12
C GLY A 122 -8.68 -5.66 4.83
N LEU A 123 -7.87 -5.29 5.83
CA LEU A 123 -6.50 -4.81 5.63
C LEU A 123 -5.58 -5.93 5.12
N ALA A 124 -5.71 -7.15 5.65
CA ALA A 124 -4.88 -8.27 5.20
C ALA A 124 -5.12 -8.59 3.72
N ALA A 125 -6.40 -8.65 3.30
CA ALA A 125 -6.77 -8.89 1.91
C ALA A 125 -6.26 -7.78 0.98
N PHE A 126 -6.29 -6.53 1.44
CA PHE A 126 -5.73 -5.41 0.70
C PHE A 126 -4.20 -5.52 0.55
N LEU A 127 -3.48 -5.85 1.63
CA LEU A 127 -2.03 -6.03 1.60
C LEU A 127 -1.62 -7.16 0.66
N SER A 128 -2.34 -8.29 0.66
CA SER A 128 -2.13 -9.36 -0.32
C SER A 128 -2.35 -8.88 -1.75
N GLY A 129 -3.42 -8.11 -2.01
CA GLY A 129 -3.65 -7.53 -3.34
C GLY A 129 -2.53 -6.59 -3.81
N VAL A 130 -1.94 -5.82 -2.89
CA VAL A 130 -0.76 -4.99 -3.19
C VAL A 130 0.47 -5.85 -3.49
N GLU A 131 0.71 -6.88 -2.69
CA GLU A 131 1.83 -7.81 -2.88
C GLU A 131 1.73 -8.57 -4.20
N ASP A 132 0.55 -9.06 -4.56
CA ASP A 132 0.35 -9.86 -5.76
C ASP A 132 0.26 -8.99 -7.04
N GLY A 133 -0.35 -7.80 -6.94
CA GLY A 133 -0.62 -6.95 -8.10
C GLY A 133 0.45 -5.89 -8.36
N LEU A 134 0.97 -5.24 -7.33
CA LEU A 134 1.80 -4.04 -7.47
C LEU A 134 3.31 -4.33 -7.37
N VAL A 135 3.72 -5.20 -6.44
CA VAL A 135 5.15 -5.51 -6.25
C VAL A 135 5.80 -6.09 -7.53
N PRO A 136 5.16 -6.99 -8.30
CA PRO A 136 5.74 -7.51 -9.54
C PRO A 136 5.97 -6.42 -10.59
N VAL A 137 5.11 -5.41 -10.66
CA VAL A 137 5.25 -4.29 -11.62
C VAL A 137 6.54 -3.53 -11.36
N PHE A 138 6.85 -3.24 -10.10
CA PHE A 138 8.09 -2.55 -9.72
C PHE A 138 9.33 -3.44 -9.85
N ALA A 139 9.21 -4.73 -9.52
CA ALA A 139 10.31 -5.68 -9.70
C ALA A 139 10.68 -5.82 -11.19
N ASN A 140 9.68 -5.91 -12.07
CA ASN A 140 9.89 -6.02 -13.51
C ASN A 140 10.42 -4.72 -14.12
N ALA A 141 9.96 -3.55 -13.65
CA ALA A 141 10.52 -2.26 -14.07
C ALA A 141 12.02 -2.14 -13.72
N ALA A 142 12.40 -2.50 -12.49
CA ALA A 142 13.79 -2.46 -12.05
C ALA A 142 14.69 -3.46 -12.80
N LEU A 143 14.14 -4.59 -13.26
CA LEU A 143 14.86 -5.54 -14.11
C LEU A 143 14.99 -5.05 -15.57
N GLY A 144 13.97 -4.36 -16.10
CA GLY A 144 13.99 -3.75 -17.44
C GLY A 144 14.97 -2.58 -17.58
N GLU A 145 15.15 -1.79 -16.52
CA GLU A 145 16.17 -0.73 -16.47
C GLU A 145 17.59 -1.32 -16.45
N LYS A 146 17.82 -2.42 -15.72
CA LYS A 146 19.13 -3.11 -15.71
C LYS A 146 19.47 -3.78 -17.04
N ALA A 147 18.49 -4.42 -17.68
CA ALA A 147 18.69 -5.03 -19.00
C ALA A 147 18.98 -4.00 -20.10
N SER A 148 18.36 -2.82 -20.03
CA SER A 148 18.64 -1.71 -20.95
C SER A 148 20.04 -1.09 -20.74
N ALA A 149 20.60 -1.19 -19.53
CA ALA A 149 21.94 -0.70 -19.22
C ALA A 149 23.08 -1.65 -19.64
N GLU A 150 22.81 -2.95 -19.77
CA GLU A 150 23.80 -3.95 -20.22
C GLU A 150 23.83 -4.15 -21.75
N HIS A 151 22.88 -3.56 -22.49
CA HIS A 151 22.79 -3.68 -23.95
C HIS A 151 23.16 -2.37 -24.68
N ASP A 152 24.29 -1.77 -24.32
CA ASP A 152 24.93 -0.73 -25.15
C ASP A 152 26.07 -1.38 -25.96
N PRO A 153 25.86 -1.77 -27.23
CA PRO A 153 26.90 -2.39 -28.03
C PRO A 153 27.96 -1.33 -28.36
N ALA A 154 29.18 -1.57 -27.86
CA ALA A 154 30.36 -0.77 -28.13
C ALA A 154 30.46 -0.40 -29.63
N GLN A 155 30.40 0.90 -29.89
CA GLN A 155 30.54 1.51 -31.21
C GLN A 155 31.95 1.19 -31.76
N PRO A 156 32.08 0.57 -32.95
CA PRO A 156 33.40 0.22 -33.48
C PRO A 156 34.19 1.49 -33.87
N PRO A 157 35.52 1.48 -33.70
CA PRO A 157 36.33 2.67 -33.92
C PRO A 157 36.38 3.06 -35.40
N ALA A 158 36.29 4.36 -35.65
CA ALA A 158 36.45 4.96 -36.97
C ALA A 158 37.83 4.64 -37.55
N GLN A 159 37.87 4.09 -38.77
CA GLN A 159 39.12 3.84 -39.49
C GLN A 159 39.78 5.16 -39.87
N ALA A 160 41.00 5.36 -39.39
CA ALA A 160 41.88 6.43 -39.81
C ALA A 160 42.36 6.15 -41.25
N GLY A 161 42.00 7.04 -42.18
CA GLY A 161 42.62 7.10 -43.49
C GLY A 161 44.01 7.70 -43.35
N ASP A 162 45.01 7.02 -43.88
CA ASP A 162 46.36 7.54 -44.02
C ASP A 162 46.81 7.49 -45.49
N ASP A 163 47.67 8.45 -45.80
CA ASP A 163 47.80 9.20 -47.04
C ASP A 163 48.80 8.61 -48.05
N ALA A 164 48.86 9.25 -49.22
CA ALA A 164 49.98 9.38 -50.15
C ALA A 164 50.13 8.44 -51.38
N SER A 165 49.82 9.04 -52.55
CA SER A 165 50.67 9.20 -53.76
C SER A 165 51.32 7.98 -54.44
N ALA A 166 51.00 7.76 -55.74
CA ALA A 166 51.81 8.31 -56.87
C ALA A 166 51.53 7.62 -58.24
N ARG A 167 51.72 8.42 -59.31
CA ARG A 167 52.11 8.09 -60.71
C ARG A 167 51.04 7.90 -61.82
N LEU A 168 51.07 8.87 -62.75
CA LEU A 168 50.85 8.86 -64.22
C LEU A 168 51.45 7.62 -64.95
N PRO A 169 50.98 7.22 -66.16
CA PRO A 169 51.12 7.94 -67.46
C PRO A 169 49.82 7.98 -68.32
N ASP A 170 49.53 9.00 -69.14
CA ASP A 170 50.05 9.52 -70.45
C ASP A 170 49.33 8.95 -71.71
N ARG A 171 48.93 9.89 -72.60
CA ARG A 171 48.48 9.81 -74.03
C ARG A 171 47.09 9.22 -74.33
N SER A 172 46.26 9.80 -75.23
CA SER A 172 46.49 10.64 -76.42
C SER A 172 45.43 11.73 -76.59
#